data_AF-A0A255R0P4-F1
#
_entry.id   AF-A0A255R0P4-F1
#
_cell.length_a   1.000
_cell.length_b   1.000
_cell.length_c   1.000
_cell.angle_alpha   90.00
_cell.angle_beta   90.00
_cell.angle_gamma   90.00
#
_symmetry.space_group_name_H-M   'P 1'
#
loop_
_entity.id
_entity.type
_entity.pdbx_description
1 polymer ?
#
loop_
_entity_poly.entity_id
_entity_poly.type
_entity_poly.pdbx_seq_one_letter_code
_entity_poly.pdbx_strand_id
1 'polypeptide(L)'
;MKESKSPLLRGQSSVMLSCPNCGCGISDGFAYLSGGAILLSEDRMDSVHEERLEAFLAIGFHGAQPDMRDSCGDELVDSVEGGQFDLHWCSVKCMRESFNEMFDRMESQSKR
;
A
#
# COMPACT_ATOMS: atom_id res chain seq x y z
N MET A 1 -18.60 -17.85 3.47
CA MET A 1 -18.02 -16.49 3.45
C MET A 1 -17.24 -16.35 2.14
N LYS A 2 -17.49 -15.31 1.35
CA LYS A 2 -16.71 -15.06 0.13
C LYS A 2 -15.50 -14.24 0.54
N GLU A 3 -14.29 -14.76 0.33
CA GLU A 3 -13.06 -13.99 0.49
C GLU A 3 -13.07 -12.84 -0.52
N SER A 4 -13.18 -11.61 -0.02
CA SER A 4 -12.94 -10.41 -0.80
C SER A 4 -11.43 -10.23 -0.89
N LYS A 5 -10.80 -10.80 -1.92
CA LYS A 5 -9.38 -10.55 -2.19
C LYS A 5 -9.20 -9.09 -2.59
N SER A 6 -8.62 -8.29 -1.70
CA SER A 6 -8.16 -6.94 -2.01
C SER A 6 -7.18 -7.00 -3.19
N PRO A 7 -7.29 -6.10 -4.17
CA PRO A 7 -6.40 -6.12 -5.32
C PRO A 7 -5.00 -5.69 -4.87
N LEU A 8 -4.13 -6.68 -4.62
CA LEU A 8 -2.71 -6.46 -4.36
C LEU A 8 -2.12 -5.69 -5.54
N LEU A 9 -1.64 -4.47 -5.30
CA LEU A 9 -0.98 -3.64 -6.29
C LEU A 9 0.44 -4.16 -6.48
N ARG A 10 0.61 -5.16 -7.36
CA ARG A 10 1.94 -5.70 -7.70
C ARG A 10 2.75 -4.64 -8.45
N GLY A 11 3.98 -4.36 -7.99
CA GLY A 11 4.93 -3.52 -8.71
C GLY A 11 5.17 -4.08 -10.12
N GLN A 12 5.00 -3.26 -11.16
CA GLN A 12 5.22 -3.66 -12.55
C GLN A 12 6.16 -2.69 -13.28
N SER A 13 7.10 -3.27 -14.03
CA SER A 13 8.06 -2.59 -14.88
C SER A 13 7.46 -2.32 -16.28
N SER A 14 7.35 -1.04 -16.65
CA SER A 14 7.09 -0.49 -18.00
C SER A 14 5.73 -0.71 -18.69
N VAL A 15 4.69 -1.14 -17.98
CA VAL A 15 3.31 -1.04 -18.46
C VAL A 15 2.83 0.41 -18.30
N MET A 16 2.06 0.95 -19.24
CA MET A 16 1.35 2.24 -19.02
C MET A 16 0.67 2.17 -17.65
N LEU A 17 1.13 3.00 -16.70
CA LEU A 17 0.60 3.01 -15.35
C LEU A 17 -0.88 3.42 -15.42
N SER A 18 -1.77 2.51 -15.09
CA SER A 18 -3.20 2.80 -14.91
C SER A 18 -3.45 3.22 -13.47
N CYS A 19 -4.27 4.26 -13.28
CA CYS A 19 -4.69 4.67 -11.96
C CYS A 19 -5.52 3.55 -11.29
N PRO A 20 -5.16 3.09 -10.09
CA PRO A 20 -5.86 1.98 -9.43
C PRO A 20 -7.29 2.34 -9.01
N ASN A 21 -7.61 3.63 -8.93
CA ASN A 21 -8.94 4.13 -8.56
C ASN A 21 -9.92 4.15 -9.75
N CYS A 22 -9.52 4.76 -10.87
CA CYS A 22 -10.43 5.03 -12.00
C CYS A 22 -10.07 4.28 -13.29
N GLY A 23 -8.93 3.58 -13.34
CA GLY A 23 -8.44 2.85 -14.51
C GLY A 23 -7.84 3.72 -15.62
N CYS A 24 -7.99 5.05 -15.56
CA CYS A 24 -7.39 5.96 -16.54
C CYS A 24 -5.87 5.83 -16.58
N GLY A 25 -5.28 5.97 -17.77
CA GLY A 25 -3.83 6.05 -17.93
C GLY A 25 -3.24 7.28 -17.23
N ILE A 26 -2.04 7.14 -16.68
CA ILE A 26 -1.27 8.22 -16.08
C ILE A 26 -0.34 8.80 -17.15
N SER A 27 -0.64 10.01 -17.65
CA SER A 27 0.10 10.67 -18.73
C SER A 27 0.58 12.08 -18.39
N ASP A 28 -0.18 12.81 -17.57
CA ASP A 28 0.16 14.14 -17.03
C ASP A 28 0.19 14.05 -15.50
N GLY A 29 0.97 14.92 -14.84
CA GLY A 29 1.31 14.92 -13.41
C GLY A 29 0.41 14.11 -12.47
N PHE A 30 1.03 13.26 -11.64
CA PHE A 30 0.34 12.27 -10.81
C PHE A 30 0.50 12.53 -9.32
N ALA A 31 -0.40 11.95 -8.52
CA ALA A 31 -0.22 11.81 -7.08
C ALA A 31 0.46 10.47 -6.79
N TYR A 32 1.32 10.42 -5.77
CA TYR A 32 2.06 9.21 -5.43
C TYR A 32 2.17 8.97 -3.92
N LEU A 33 2.37 7.71 -3.55
CA LEU A 33 2.76 7.27 -2.22
C LEU A 33 3.99 6.37 -2.37
N SER A 34 5.13 6.89 -1.93
CA SER A 34 6.39 6.14 -1.88
C SER A 34 6.59 5.56 -0.49
N GLY A 35 7.14 4.35 -0.44
CA GLY A 35 7.59 3.75 0.81
C GLY A 35 8.79 2.85 0.56
N GLY A 36 9.64 2.72 1.57
CA GLY A 36 10.76 1.82 1.49
C GLY A 36 11.69 1.91 2.69
N ALA A 37 12.68 1.03 2.73
CA ALA A 37 13.74 1.01 3.72
C ALA A 37 15.02 1.61 3.14
N ILE A 38 15.70 2.43 3.94
CA ILE A 38 17.07 2.88 3.67
C ILE A 38 17.96 2.21 4.72
N LEU A 39 18.89 1.37 4.28
CA LEU A 39 19.92 0.82 5.15
C LEU A 39 21.08 1.81 5.23
N LEU A 40 21.18 2.53 6.34
CA LEU A 40 22.32 3.39 6.65
C LEU A 40 23.37 2.55 7.40
N SER A 41 24.51 2.27 6.80
CA SER A 41 25.67 1.80 7.55
C SER A 41 26.29 2.95 8.37
N GLU A 42 27.15 2.63 9.35
CA GLU A 42 27.88 3.66 10.13
C GLU A 42 28.78 4.56 9.25
N ASP A 43 29.24 4.06 8.10
CA ASP A 43 30.03 4.79 7.10
C ASP A 43 29.18 5.38 5.95
N ARG A 44 27.84 5.24 5.99
CA ARG A 44 26.89 5.62 4.93
C ARG A 44 27.14 4.96 3.58
N MET A 45 27.81 3.82 3.57
CA MET A 45 27.92 2.95 2.41
C MET A 45 26.76 1.95 2.36
N ASP A 46 26.41 1.51 1.15
CA ASP A 46 25.33 0.54 0.94
C ASP A 46 25.59 -0.74 1.76
N SER A 47 24.62 -1.10 2.59
CA SER A 47 24.63 -2.37 3.32
C SER A 47 24.71 -3.51 2.31
N VAL A 48 25.57 -4.49 2.59
CA VAL A 48 25.93 -5.62 1.70
C VAL A 48 24.74 -6.56 1.38
N HIS A 49 23.51 -6.26 1.84
CA HIS A 49 22.34 -7.13 1.72
C HIS A 49 21.03 -6.42 1.33
N GLU A 50 21.07 -5.42 0.44
CA GLU A 50 19.85 -4.77 -0.08
C GLU A 50 18.88 -5.74 -0.74
N GLU A 51 19.40 -6.83 -1.34
CA GLU A 51 18.62 -7.91 -1.94
C GLU A 51 17.75 -8.69 -0.93
N ARG A 52 17.98 -8.50 0.37
CA ARG A 52 17.20 -9.12 1.44
C ARG A 52 16.15 -8.17 2.04
N LEU A 53 16.03 -6.95 1.51
CA LEU A 53 14.99 -6.02 1.93
C LEU A 53 13.70 -6.31 1.18
N GLU A 54 12.65 -6.56 1.94
CA GLU A 54 11.29 -6.61 1.44
C GLU A 54 10.53 -5.41 2.01
N ALA A 55 9.83 -4.68 1.15
CA ALA A 55 8.91 -3.64 1.57
C ALA A 55 7.46 -4.13 1.47
N PHE A 56 6.68 -3.74 2.46
CA PHE A 56 5.25 -3.95 2.52
C PHE A 56 4.57 -2.67 3.00
N LEU A 57 3.28 -2.55 2.71
CA LEU A 57 2.44 -1.49 3.25
C LEU A 57 1.09 -2.10 3.59
N ALA A 58 0.74 -2.04 4.87
CA ALA A 58 -0.56 -2.44 5.37
C ALA A 58 -1.23 -1.28 6.10
N ILE A 59 -2.55 -1.19 5.99
CA ILE A 59 -3.39 -0.32 6.80
C ILE A 59 -4.28 -1.20 7.67
N GLY A 60 -4.44 -0.86 8.95
CA GLY A 60 -5.20 -1.70 9.85
C GLY A 60 -5.72 -0.97 11.08
N PHE A 61 -6.68 -1.60 11.73
CA PHE A 61 -7.32 -1.18 12.96
C PHE A 61 -7.14 -2.26 14.02
N HIS A 62 -6.64 -1.84 15.19
CA HIS A 62 -6.59 -2.67 16.39
C HIS A 62 -7.63 -2.16 17.39
N GLY A 63 -8.60 -2.99 17.74
CA GLY A 63 -9.55 -2.68 18.80
C GLY A 63 -8.87 -2.59 20.16
N ALA A 64 -9.10 -1.48 20.88
CA ALA A 64 -8.52 -1.27 22.22
C ALA A 64 -9.42 -1.76 23.37
N GLN A 65 -10.67 -2.16 23.09
CA GLN A 65 -11.62 -2.55 24.13
C GLN A 65 -11.69 -4.07 24.30
N PRO A 66 -11.88 -4.58 25.55
CA PRO A 66 -11.97 -6.01 25.84
C PRO A 66 -13.12 -6.74 25.13
N ASP A 67 -14.13 -6.00 24.67
CA ASP A 67 -15.32 -6.50 23.96
C ASP A 67 -15.26 -6.27 22.43
N MET A 68 -14.20 -5.63 21.91
CA MET A 68 -13.92 -5.61 20.46
C MET A 68 -13.18 -6.89 20.08
N ARG A 69 -13.83 -7.75 19.28
CA ARG A 69 -13.26 -9.03 18.83
C ARG A 69 -12.29 -8.92 17.65
N ASP A 70 -12.43 -7.90 16.81
CA ASP A 70 -11.89 -7.99 15.45
C ASP A 70 -10.88 -6.87 15.18
N SER A 71 -9.60 -7.24 15.17
CA SER A 71 -8.60 -6.47 14.44
C SER A 71 -8.83 -6.71 12.94
N CYS A 72 -8.77 -5.67 12.14
CA CYS A 72 -8.90 -5.78 10.69
C CYS A 72 -7.77 -5.01 9.99
N GLY A 73 -7.49 -5.37 8.76
CA GLY A 73 -6.49 -4.70 7.96
C GLY A 73 -6.53 -5.11 6.50
N ASP A 74 -5.98 -4.25 5.66
CA ASP A 74 -5.78 -4.45 4.24
C ASP A 74 -4.28 -4.29 3.94
N GLU A 75 -3.74 -5.24 3.19
CA GLU A 75 -2.39 -5.14 2.63
C GLU A 75 -2.48 -4.46 1.25
N LEU A 76 -1.79 -3.32 1.11
CA LEU A 76 -1.75 -2.52 -0.12
C LEU A 76 -0.58 -2.93 -1.00
N VAL A 77 0.55 -3.26 -0.38
CA VAL A 77 1.81 -3.67 -1.01
C VAL A 77 2.34 -4.87 -0.25
N ASP A 78 2.66 -5.93 -0.97
CA ASP A 78 3.14 -7.22 -0.46
C ASP A 78 4.51 -7.55 -1.09
N SER A 79 5.47 -7.95 -0.26
CA SER A 79 6.83 -8.40 -0.57
C SER A 79 7.47 -7.78 -1.82
N VAL A 80 7.76 -6.47 -1.77
CA VAL A 80 8.52 -5.80 -2.83
C VAL A 80 10.02 -5.97 -2.59
N GLU A 81 10.64 -6.79 -3.45
CA GLU A 81 12.10 -6.99 -3.50
C GLU A 81 12.84 -5.66 -3.68
N GLY A 82 13.97 -5.51 -2.97
CA GLY A 82 14.75 -4.27 -2.94
C GLY A 82 14.17 -3.20 -2.00
N GLY A 83 13.08 -3.50 -1.31
CA GLY A 83 12.61 -2.72 -0.18
C GLY A 83 12.08 -1.34 -0.51
N GLN A 84 11.67 -1.07 -1.76
CA GLN A 84 11.14 0.24 -2.18
C GLN A 84 9.96 0.08 -3.13
N PHE A 85 8.93 0.89 -2.97
CA PHE A 85 7.75 0.90 -3.83
C PHE A 85 7.21 2.32 -4.05
N ASP A 86 6.52 2.50 -5.18
CA ASP A 86 5.74 3.70 -5.50
C ASP A 86 4.34 3.30 -5.98
N LEU A 87 3.32 3.79 -5.28
CA LEU A 87 1.94 3.73 -5.74
C LEU A 87 1.58 5.05 -6.45
N HIS A 88 0.88 4.96 -7.58
CA HIS A 88 0.59 6.11 -8.44
C HIS A 88 -0.91 6.26 -8.73
N TRP A 89 -1.40 7.50 -8.69
CA TRP A 89 -2.77 7.86 -9.06
C TRP A 89 -2.76 9.01 -10.07
N CYS A 90 -3.72 9.03 -11.00
CA CYS A 90 -3.82 10.11 -12.00
C CYS A 90 -4.20 11.48 -11.40
N SER A 91 -4.57 11.55 -10.12
CA SER A 91 -4.85 12.80 -9.41
C SER A 91 -4.86 12.61 -7.90
N VAL A 92 -4.71 13.72 -7.15
CA VAL A 92 -4.92 13.75 -5.68
C VAL A 92 -6.34 13.33 -5.29
N LYS A 93 -7.33 13.61 -6.14
CA LYS A 93 -8.72 13.19 -5.93
C LYS A 93 -8.83 11.66 -5.92
N CYS A 94 -8.26 11.00 -6.93
CA CYS A 94 -8.28 9.54 -7.02
C CYS A 94 -7.51 8.88 -5.87
N MET A 95 -6.37 9.45 -5.45
CA MET A 95 -5.65 8.98 -4.27
C MET A 95 -6.52 9.04 -3.00
N ARG A 96 -7.22 10.17 -2.79
CA ARG A 96 -8.14 10.33 -1.65
C ARG A 96 -9.30 9.33 -1.69
N GLU A 97 -9.93 9.16 -2.85
CA GLU A 97 -11.04 8.20 -3.01
C GLU A 97 -10.59 6.78 -2.67
N SER A 98 -9.40 6.36 -3.13
CA SER A 98 -8.86 5.04 -2.78
C SER A 98 -8.66 4.85 -1.28
N PHE A 99 -8.14 5.85 -0.56
CA PHE A 99 -8.00 5.76 0.89
C PHE A 99 -9.35 5.74 1.60
N ASN A 100 -10.31 6.57 1.17
CA ASN A 100 -11.65 6.57 1.76
C ASN A 100 -12.31 5.19 1.60
N GLU A 101 -12.21 4.56 0.44
CA GLU A 101 -12.73 3.21 0.23
C GLU A 101 -12.06 2.16 1.14
N MET A 102 -10.75 2.30 1.40
CA MET A 102 -10.05 1.45 2.36
C MET A 102 -10.57 1.64 3.78
N PHE A 103 -10.78 2.90 4.19
CA PHE A 103 -11.38 3.22 5.49
C PHE A 103 -12.81 2.71 5.61
N ASP A 104 -13.64 2.90 4.60
CA ASP A 104 -15.03 2.41 4.57
C ASP A 104 -15.08 0.88 4.74
N ARG A 105 -14.16 0.13 4.08
CA ARG A 105 -14.05 -1.31 4.27
C ARG A 105 -13.63 -1.69 5.68
N MET A 106 -12.59 -1.06 6.23
CA MET A 106 -12.16 -1.32 7.60
C MET A 106 -13.27 -1.01 8.61
N GLU A 107 -14.01 0.08 8.43
CA GLU A 107 -15.17 0.42 9.24
C GLU A 107 -16.28 -0.63 9.13
N SER A 108 -16.53 -1.17 7.93
CA SER A 108 -17.53 -2.24 7.75
C SER A 108 -17.15 -3.54 8.46
N GLN A 109 -15.85 -3.80 8.62
CA GLN A 109 -15.31 -5.01 9.27
C GLN A 109 -15.16 -4.84 10.79
N SER A 110 -14.97 -3.61 11.27
CA SER A 110 -14.75 -3.29 12.69
C SER A 110 -16.04 -2.94 13.46
N LYS A 111 -17.19 -2.89 12.76
CA LYS A 111 -18.50 -2.66 13.39
C LYS A 111 -18.98 -3.93 14.11
N ARG A 112 -19.44 -3.72 15.36
CA ARG A 112 -20.08 -4.73 16.23
C ARG A 112 -21.33 -5.35 15.62
#